data_AF-A0A6P0W0U3-F1
#
_entry.id   AF-A0A6P0W0U3-F1
#
_cell.length_a   1.000
_cell.length_b   1.000
_cell.length_c   1.000
_cell.angle_alpha   90.00
_cell.angle_beta   90.00
_cell.angle_gamma   90.00
#
_symmetry.space_group_name_H-M   'P 1'
#
loop_
_entity.id
_entity.type
_entity.pdbx_description
1 polymer ?
#
loop_
_entity_poly.entity_id
_entity_poly.type
_entity_poly.pdbx_seq_one_letter_code
_entity_poly.pdbx_strand_id
1 'polypeptide(L)'
;MKVFYSDSEVMKAYSVDLREKIVQAHLVDKNSIRQVAARFLVSKSLVQKLVKQQITEGNLEPKRRGKPHVSYLRNSRATEQVKVLVAEHQDATLAELCELFAQLTGN
;
A
#
# COMPACT_ATOMS: atom_id res chain seq x y z
N MET A 1 -17.81 -3.32 -16.34
CA MET A 1 -18.11 -2.00 -15.74
C MET A 1 -16.81 -1.45 -15.14
N LYS A 2 -16.13 -0.53 -15.84
CA LYS A 2 -14.92 0.14 -15.31
C LYS A 2 -15.41 1.16 -14.29
N VAL A 3 -15.18 0.89 -13.00
CA VAL A 3 -15.40 1.88 -11.95
C VAL A 3 -14.32 2.94 -12.13
N PHE A 4 -14.68 4.05 -12.78
CA PHE A 4 -13.89 5.28 -12.75
C PHE A 4 -14.03 5.85 -11.34
N TYR A 5 -13.20 5.37 -10.41
CA TYR A 5 -12.98 6.08 -9.16
C TYR A 5 -12.23 7.35 -9.52
N SER A 6 -12.90 8.49 -9.35
CA SER A 6 -12.27 9.80 -9.41
C SER A 6 -11.13 9.83 -8.39
N ASP A 7 -9.91 10.13 -8.87
CA ASP A 7 -8.66 10.26 -8.10
C ASP A 7 -8.73 11.32 -6.96
N SER A 8 -9.88 11.97 -6.76
CA SER A 8 -10.13 12.99 -5.75
C SER A 8 -10.39 12.45 -4.34
N GLU A 9 -10.83 11.19 -4.18
CA GLU A 9 -11.22 10.62 -2.87
C GLU A 9 -10.09 9.87 -2.14
N VAL A 10 -8.90 9.76 -2.73
CA VAL A 10 -7.76 9.08 -2.09
C VAL A 10 -6.92 10.09 -1.33
N MET A 11 -6.68 9.86 -0.02
CA MET A 11 -5.82 10.69 0.81
C MET A 11 -4.50 10.99 0.10
N LYS A 12 -4.30 12.27 -0.24
CA LYS A 12 -3.14 12.73 -0.98
C LYS A 12 -1.96 12.93 -0.03
N ALA A 13 -0.78 12.69 -0.56
CA ALA A 13 0.44 13.07 0.10
C ALA A 13 0.47 14.60 0.29
N TYR A 14 1.01 15.06 1.43
CA TYR A 14 1.40 16.45 1.60
C TYR A 14 2.30 16.93 0.46
N SER A 15 2.17 18.20 0.09
CA SER A 15 2.99 18.85 -0.93
C SER A 15 4.48 18.72 -0.64
N VAL A 16 5.30 18.72 -1.69
CA VAL A 16 6.77 18.61 -1.56
C VAL A 16 7.33 19.79 -0.77
N ASP A 17 6.86 21.01 -1.05
CA ASP A 17 7.26 22.23 -0.31
C ASP A 17 7.03 22.11 1.21
N LEU A 18 5.89 21.55 1.65
CA LEU A 18 5.65 21.36 3.08
C LEU A 18 6.63 20.36 3.68
N ARG A 19 6.93 19.28 2.96
CA ARG A 19 7.87 18.24 3.41
C ARG A 19 9.29 18.80 3.53
N GLU A 20 9.71 19.60 2.56
CA GLU A 20 11.02 20.27 2.55
C GLU A 20 11.16 21.20 3.76
N LYS A 21 10.18 22.06 4.02
CA LYS A 21 10.17 22.96 5.19
C LYS A 21 10.24 22.21 6.52
N ILE A 22 9.52 21.10 6.64
CA ILE A 22 9.56 20.24 7.84
C ILE A 22 10.97 19.68 8.07
N VAL A 23 11.61 19.18 7.01
CA VAL A 23 12.93 18.57 7.10
C VAL A 23 14.01 19.63 7.36
N GLN A 24 13.92 20.78 6.69
CA GLN A 24 14.83 21.90 6.92
C GLN A 24 14.76 22.38 8.38
N ALA A 25 13.56 22.51 8.94
CA ALA A 25 13.38 22.90 10.35
C ALA A 25 13.99 21.92 11.35
N HIS A 26 14.19 20.65 10.98
CA HIS A 26 14.86 19.67 11.82
C HIS A 26 16.37 19.63 11.59
N LEU A 27 16.81 19.56 10.34
CA LEU A 27 18.21 19.36 9.97
C LEU A 27 19.05 20.64 10.05
N VAL A 28 18.49 21.79 9.65
CA VAL A 28 19.19 23.07 9.61
C VAL A 28 19.01 23.83 10.91
N ASP A 29 17.75 24.03 11.33
CA ASP A 29 17.44 24.79 12.56
C ASP A 29 17.70 23.97 13.85
N LYS A 30 18.11 22.69 13.71
CA LYS A 30 18.41 21.74 14.81
C LYS A 30 17.28 21.58 15.84
N ASN A 31 16.03 21.87 15.47
CA ASN A 31 14.88 21.71 16.36
C ASN A 31 14.61 20.23 16.60
N SER A 32 14.10 19.89 17.79
CA SER A 32 13.67 18.52 18.06
C SER A 32 12.46 18.14 17.20
N ILE A 33 12.32 16.85 16.89
CA ILE A 33 11.19 16.32 16.12
C ILE A 33 9.83 16.71 16.74
N ARG A 34 9.73 16.77 18.08
CA ARG A 34 8.49 17.20 18.76
C ARG A 34 8.16 18.67 18.51
N GLN A 35 9.17 19.55 18.57
CA GLN A 35 8.97 20.98 18.31
C GLN A 35 8.58 21.23 16.85
N VAL A 36 9.21 20.53 15.90
CA VAL A 36 8.85 20.60 14.48
C VAL A 36 7.42 20.12 14.26
N ALA A 37 7.03 18.98 14.86
CA ALA A 37 5.67 18.46 14.76
C ALA A 37 4.62 19.48 15.26
N ALA A 38 4.87 20.11 16.41
CA ALA A 38 3.99 21.15 16.95
C ALA A 38 3.95 22.41 16.07
N ARG A 39 5.10 22.87 15.55
CA ARG A 39 5.21 24.06 14.69
C ARG A 39 4.44 23.91 13.37
N PHE A 40 4.49 22.72 12.78
CA PHE A 40 3.85 22.44 11.50
C PHE A 40 2.47 21.76 11.64
N LEU A 41 1.98 21.56 12.87
CA LEU A 41 0.71 20.88 13.17
C LEU A 41 0.60 19.49 12.51
N VAL A 42 1.72 18.76 12.44
CA VAL A 42 1.81 17.41 11.87
C VAL A 42 2.15 16.39 12.94
N SER A 43 1.95 15.11 12.64
CA SER A 43 2.34 14.05 13.56
C SER A 43 3.86 13.90 13.67
N LYS A 44 4.33 13.51 14.86
CA LYS A 44 5.75 13.18 15.11
C LYS A 44 6.27 12.10 14.14
N SER A 45 5.44 11.11 13.84
CA SER A 45 5.78 10.00 12.95
C SER A 45 6.04 10.47 11.51
N LEU A 46 5.29 11.47 11.04
CA LEU A 46 5.53 12.07 9.73
C LEU A 46 6.90 12.74 9.68
N VAL A 47 7.23 13.56 10.69
CA VAL A 47 8.54 14.25 10.75
C VAL A 47 9.67 13.22 10.77
N GLN A 48 9.58 12.18 11.62
CA GLN A 48 10.56 11.09 11.66
C GLN A 48 10.73 10.40 10.30
N LYS A 49 9.61 10.12 9.62
CA LYS A 49 9.61 9.44 8.32
C LYS A 49 10.28 10.30 7.24
N LEU A 50 9.96 11.60 7.18
CA LEU A 50 10.54 12.52 6.20
C LEU A 50 12.04 12.72 6.43
N VAL A 51 12.46 12.92 7.68
CA VAL A 51 13.88 13.05 8.03
C VAL A 51 14.65 11.78 7.63
N LYS A 52 14.11 10.60 7.96
CA LYS A 52 14.71 9.33 7.54
C LYS A 52 14.80 9.24 6.02
N GLN A 53 13.72 9.57 5.30
CA GLN A 53 13.69 9.54 3.83
C GLN A 53 14.74 10.49 3.23
N GLN A 54 14.89 11.71 3.75
CA GLN A 54 15.92 12.64 3.28
C GLN A 54 17.33 12.07 3.46
N ILE A 55 17.62 11.48 4.62
CA ILE A 55 18.95 10.93 4.91
C ILE A 55 19.24 9.70 4.04
N THR A 56 18.26 8.83 3.80
CA THR A 56 18.48 7.56 3.08
C THR A 56 18.37 7.68 1.56
N GLU A 57 17.45 8.52 1.06
CA GLU A 57 17.09 8.57 -0.37
C GLU A 57 17.43 9.92 -1.01
N GLY A 58 17.75 10.96 -0.22
CA GLY A 58 18.09 12.30 -0.71
C GLY A 58 16.93 13.07 -1.35
N ASN A 59 15.71 12.52 -1.36
CA ASN A 59 14.51 13.12 -1.92
C ASN A 59 13.33 13.07 -0.93
N LEU A 60 12.37 13.97 -1.14
CA LEU A 60 11.14 14.06 -0.34
C LEU A 60 9.88 13.78 -1.15
N GLU A 61 10.05 13.20 -2.34
CA GLU A 61 8.94 12.84 -3.19
C GLU A 61 8.04 11.80 -2.51
N PRO A 62 6.71 11.89 -2.67
CA PRO A 62 5.81 10.85 -2.21
C PRO A 62 6.16 9.50 -2.85
N LYS A 63 6.43 8.49 -2.02
CA LYS A 63 6.61 7.13 -2.50
C LYS A 63 5.38 6.69 -3.28
N ARG A 64 5.61 6.07 -4.44
CA ARG A 64 4.54 5.44 -5.23
C ARG A 64 3.81 4.46 -4.32
N ARG A 65 2.48 4.55 -4.28
CA ARG A 65 1.66 3.56 -3.56
C ARG A 65 2.00 2.18 -4.12
N GLY A 66 2.20 1.21 -3.23
CA GLY A 66 2.41 -0.16 -3.62
C GLY A 66 1.26 -0.64 -4.52
N LYS A 67 1.55 -1.62 -5.39
CA LYS A 67 0.49 -2.28 -6.15
C LYS A 67 -0.50 -2.90 -5.15
N PRO A 68 -1.82 -2.81 -5.39
CA PRO A 68 -2.79 -3.54 -4.59
C PRO A 68 -2.42 -5.02 -4.55
N HIS A 69 -2.62 -5.67 -3.40
CA HIS A 69 -2.52 -7.13 -3.33
C HIS A 69 -3.60 -7.71 -4.24
N VAL A 70 -3.19 -8.37 -5.33
CA VAL A 70 -4.11 -8.99 -6.27
C VAL A 70 -4.28 -10.46 -5.90
N SER A 71 -5.52 -10.92 -5.79
CA SER A 71 -5.83 -12.34 -5.57
C SER A 71 -5.30 -13.19 -6.74
N TYR A 72 -4.78 -14.38 -6.44
CA TYR A 72 -4.38 -15.38 -7.43
C TYR A 72 -5.53 -15.71 -8.41
N LEU A 73 -6.77 -15.72 -7.91
CA LEU A 73 -7.98 -15.98 -8.70
C LEU A 73 -8.36 -14.87 -9.68
N ARG A 74 -7.60 -13.75 -9.71
CA ARG A 74 -7.76 -12.72 -10.74
C ARG A 74 -7.27 -13.19 -12.11
N ASN A 75 -6.43 -14.22 -12.16
CA ASN A 75 -6.05 -14.88 -13.40
C ASN A 75 -7.25 -15.68 -13.94
N SER A 76 -7.68 -15.40 -15.17
CA SER A 76 -8.81 -16.09 -15.82
C SER A 76 -8.63 -17.60 -15.86
N ARG A 77 -7.39 -18.08 -16.00
CA ARG A 77 -7.06 -19.52 -15.95
C ARG A 77 -7.36 -20.11 -14.57
N ALA A 78 -6.95 -19.43 -13.50
CA ALA A 78 -7.21 -19.88 -12.13
C ALA A 78 -8.71 -19.84 -11.81
N THR A 79 -9.42 -18.81 -12.28
CA THR A 79 -10.89 -18.74 -12.14
C THR A 79 -11.58 -19.90 -12.84
N GLU A 80 -11.14 -20.26 -14.05
CA GLU A 80 -11.73 -21.35 -14.81
C GLU A 80 -11.45 -22.72 -14.18
N GLN A 81 -10.24 -22.95 -13.68
CA GLN A 81 -9.89 -24.17 -12.93
C GLN A 81 -10.77 -24.35 -11.68
N VAL A 82 -11.02 -23.28 -10.92
CA VAL A 82 -11.94 -23.35 -9.77
C VAL A 82 -13.36 -23.68 -10.20
N LYS A 83 -13.86 -23.10 -11.30
CA LYS A 83 -15.22 -23.41 -11.79
C LYS A 83 -15.37 -24.86 -12.20
N VAL A 84 -14.39 -25.41 -12.92
CA VAL A 84 -14.39 -26.83 -13.32
C VAL A 84 -14.39 -27.72 -12.08
N LEU A 85 -13.54 -27.42 -11.09
CA LEU A 85 -13.48 -28.19 -9.83
C LEU A 85 -14.80 -28.18 -9.06
N VAL A 86 -15.45 -27.02 -8.98
CA VAL A 86 -16.76 -26.89 -8.32
C VAL A 86 -17.83 -27.67 -9.09
N ALA A 87 -17.76 -27.72 -10.42
CA ALA A 87 -18.69 -28.49 -11.25
C ALA A 87 -18.48 -30.00 -11.12
N GLU A 88 -17.23 -30.46 -11.00
CA GLU A 88 -16.87 -31.88 -10.83
C GLU A 88 -17.14 -32.39 -9.41
N HIS A 89 -17.00 -31.52 -8.40
CA HIS A 89 -17.14 -31.85 -6.98
C HIS A 89 -18.21 -31.00 -6.29
N GLN A 90 -19.47 -31.11 -6.76
CA GLN A 90 -20.57 -30.29 -6.28
C GLN A 90 -20.94 -30.54 -4.79
N ASP A 91 -20.66 -31.74 -4.28
CA ASP A 91 -20.92 -32.12 -2.88
C ASP A 91 -19.71 -31.88 -1.95
N ALA A 92 -18.57 -31.43 -2.49
CA ALA A 92 -17.39 -31.15 -1.68
C ALA A 92 -17.55 -29.86 -0.88
N THR A 93 -17.01 -29.87 0.33
CA THR A 93 -16.94 -28.68 1.18
C THR A 93 -15.89 -27.70 0.68
N LEU A 94 -15.98 -26.43 1.11
CA LEU A 94 -15.00 -25.40 0.75
C LEU A 94 -13.55 -25.81 1.13
N ALA A 95 -13.37 -26.49 2.26
CA ALA A 95 -12.06 -26.94 2.72
C ALA A 95 -11.46 -27.98 1.77
N GLU A 96 -12.25 -28.96 1.37
CA GLU A 96 -11.85 -30.00 0.40
C GLU A 96 -11.55 -29.40 -0.97
N LEU A 97 -12.36 -28.42 -1.43
CA LEU A 97 -12.10 -27.71 -2.68
C LEU A 97 -10.77 -26.92 -2.64
N CYS A 98 -10.42 -26.32 -1.50
CA CYS A 98 -9.12 -25.65 -1.33
C CYS A 98 -7.96 -26.64 -1.41
N GLU A 99 -8.09 -27.82 -0.80
CA GLU A 99 -7.07 -28.88 -0.86
C GLU A 99 -6.88 -29.41 -2.29
N LEU A 100 -7.98 -29.72 -2.98
CA LEU A 100 -7.96 -30.15 -4.38
C LEU A 100 -7.35 -29.08 -5.30
N PHE A 101 -7.70 -27.82 -5.07
CA PHE A 101 -7.14 -26.70 -5.82
C PHE A 101 -5.63 -26.53 -5.58
N ALA A 102 -5.17 -26.68 -4.34
CA ALA A 102 -3.75 -26.65 -3.99
C ALA A 102 -2.98 -27.78 -4.68
N GLN A 103 -3.51 -29.00 -4.69
CA GLN A 103 -2.92 -30.15 -5.38
C GLN A 103 -2.77 -29.91 -6.90
N LEU A 104 -3.75 -29.26 -7.53
CA LEU A 104 -3.78 -28.99 -8.96
C LEU A 104 -2.91 -27.80 -9.40
N THR A 105 -2.75 -26.80 -8.54
CA THR A 105 -2.00 -25.56 -8.86
C THR A 105 -0.61 -25.51 -8.25
N GLY A 106 -0.27 -26.43 -7.34
CA GLY A 106 1.01 -26.49 -6.65
C GLY A 106 1.25 -25.31 -5.70
N ASN A 107 0.16 -24.74 -5.17
CA ASN A 107 0.15 -23.54 -4.34
C ASN A 107 -0.01 -23.88 -2.85
#